data_AF-A0A8X6LET2-F1
#
_entry.id   AF-A0A8X6LET2-F1
#
_cell.length_a   1.000
_cell.length_b   1.000
_cell.length_c   1.000
_cell.angle_alpha   90.00
_cell.angle_beta   90.00
_cell.angle_gamma   90.00
#
_symmetry.space_group_name_H-M   'P 1'
#
loop_
_entity.id
_entity.type
_entity.pdbx_description
1 polymer ?
#
loop_
_entity_poly.entity_id
_entity_poly.type
_entity_poly.pdbx_seq_one_letter_code
_entity_poly.pdbx_strand_id
1 'polypeptide(L)'
;MEQQIAELLRQNQELIRALQIRDHSSSPKETVQFEKCDEENENFDSCIERFETYSDVQNVPIANRAKVFVSSLSAKLYQLLKNLLAT
;
A
#
# COMPACT_ATOMS: atom_id res chain seq x y z
N MET A 1 -43.97 13.36 13.70
CA MET A 1 -42.61 13.87 13.93
C MET A 1 -41.65 12.74 14.32
N GLU A 2 -41.93 11.97 15.38
CA GLU A 2 -41.07 10.85 15.81
C GLU A 2 -40.92 9.72 14.76
N GLN A 3 -42.00 9.39 14.04
CA GLN A 3 -41.94 8.39 12.96
C GLN A 3 -41.06 8.81 11.77
N GLN A 4 -41.00 10.11 11.48
CA GLN A 4 -40.15 10.63 10.41
C GLN A 4 -38.67 10.59 10.81
N ILE A 5 -38.37 10.80 12.10
CA ILE A 5 -37.02 10.67 12.64
C ILE A 5 -36.54 9.22 12.61
N ALA A 6 -37.41 8.27 12.99
CA ALA A 6 -37.09 6.85 12.93
C ALA A 6 -36.79 6.38 11.49
N GLU A 7 -37.57 6.85 10.52
CA GLU A 7 -37.36 6.52 9.11
C GLU A 7 -36.05 7.14 8.57
N LEU A 8 -35.73 8.38 8.95
CA LEU A 8 -34.47 9.03 8.57
C LEU A 8 -33.25 8.30 9.15
N LEU A 9 -33.34 7.85 10.41
CA LEU A 9 -32.28 7.08 11.06
C LEU A 9 -32.07 5.72 10.40
N ARG A 10 -33.17 5.05 9.99
CA ARG A 10 -33.10 3.79 9.24
C ARG A 10 -32.41 3.97 7.90
N GLN A 11 -32.78 5.00 7.14
CA GLN A 11 -32.17 5.32 5.85
C GLN A 11 -30.67 5.64 6.00
N ASN A 12 -30.28 6.39 7.05
CA ASN A 12 -28.87 6.65 7.34
C ASN A 12 -28.07 5.38 7.65
N GLN A 13 -28.64 4.43 8.40
CA GLN A 13 -27.97 3.16 8.66
C GLN A 13 -27.79 2.31 7.40
N GLU A 14 -28.79 2.29 6.51
CA GLU A 14 -28.71 1.57 5.23
C GLU A 14 -27.65 2.19 4.31
N LEU A 15 -27.56 3.52 4.26
CA LEU A 15 -26.51 4.23 3.51
C LEU A 15 -25.11 3.91 4.04
N ILE A 16 -24.91 3.94 5.37
CA ILE A 16 -23.62 3.58 5.98
C ILE A 16 -23.23 2.14 5.64
N ARG A 17 -24.17 1.20 5.69
CA ARG A 17 -23.91 -0.20 5.31
C ARG A 17 -23.57 -0.33 3.82
N ALA A 18 -24.30 0.35 2.95
CA ALA A 18 -24.04 0.33 1.51
C ALA A 18 -22.65 0.87 1.17
N LEU A 19 -22.20 1.93 1.86
CA LEU A 19 -20.86 2.48 1.73
C LEU A 19 -19.78 1.50 2.23
N GLN A 20 -19.97 0.89 3.40
CA GLN A 20 -19.05 -0.11 3.94
C GLN A 20 -18.92 -1.34 3.06
N ILE A 21 -20.02 -1.81 2.45
CA ILE A 21 -19.98 -2.92 1.50
C ILE A 21 -19.18 -2.55 0.26
N ARG A 22 -19.29 -1.30 -0.23
CA ARG A 22 -18.54 -0.81 -1.39
C ARG A 22 -17.02 -0.75 -1.16
N ASP A 23 -16.59 -0.52 0.08
CA ASP A 23 -15.16 -0.58 0.47
C ASP A 23 -14.63 -2.02 0.57
N HIS A 24 -15.50 -3.02 0.76
CA HIS A 24 -15.11 -4.42 0.97
C HIS A 24 -15.31 -5.34 -0.24
N SER A 25 -16.14 -4.96 -1.22
CA SER A 25 -16.38 -5.74 -2.43
C SER A 25 -15.91 -5.02 -3.69
N SER A 26 -14.78 -5.49 -4.23
CA SER A 26 -14.34 -5.34 -5.62
C SER A 26 -14.07 -3.93 -6.14
N SER A 27 -12.90 -3.40 -5.82
CA SER A 27 -11.99 -3.07 -6.90
C SER A 27 -10.84 -4.08 -6.79
N PRO A 28 -10.33 -4.68 -7.87
CA PRO A 28 -8.94 -5.09 -7.82
C PRO A 28 -8.22 -3.79 -7.48
N LYS A 29 -7.66 -3.68 -6.27
CA LYS A 29 -6.63 -2.68 -6.06
C LYS A 29 -5.61 -3.04 -7.12
N GLU A 30 -5.52 -2.25 -8.20
CA GLU A 30 -4.33 -2.24 -9.01
C GLU A 30 -3.22 -2.00 -8.00
N THR A 31 -2.57 -3.08 -7.57
CA THR A 31 -1.44 -2.99 -6.67
C THR A 31 -0.36 -2.39 -7.54
N VAL A 32 -0.31 -1.06 -7.52
CA VAL A 32 0.75 -0.29 -8.14
C VAL A 32 2.04 -0.90 -7.63
N GLN A 33 2.86 -1.44 -8.53
CA GLN A 33 4.14 -1.99 -8.11
C GLN A 33 5.03 -0.83 -7.68
N PHE A 34 5.83 -1.05 -6.65
CA PHE A 34 6.83 -0.07 -6.28
C PHE A 34 7.83 0.09 -7.42
N GLU A 35 8.05 1.33 -7.84
CA GLU A 35 9.00 1.65 -8.90
C GLU A 35 10.43 1.41 -8.42
N LYS A 36 11.31 0.96 -9.33
CA LYS A 36 12.71 0.67 -9.02
C LYS A 36 13.43 1.91 -8.49
N CYS A 37 14.48 1.72 -7.69
CA CYS A 37 15.35 2.84 -7.32
C CYS A 37 16.14 3.29 -8.55
N ASP A 38 16.26 4.60 -8.76
CA ASP A 38 17.08 5.17 -9.84
C ASP A 38 18.52 5.38 -9.34
N GLU A 39 19.44 4.49 -9.74
CA GLU A 39 20.84 4.56 -9.32
C GLU A 39 21.59 5.81 -9.82
N GLU A 40 21.12 6.45 -10.90
CA GLU A 40 21.83 7.56 -11.53
C GLU A 40 21.41 8.91 -10.94
N ASN A 41 20.12 9.05 -10.59
CA ASN A 41 19.53 10.33 -10.21
C ASN A 41 18.90 10.38 -8.81
N GLU A 42 18.63 9.23 -8.19
CA GLU A 42 18.00 9.14 -6.87
C GLU A 42 19.05 8.78 -5.80
N ASN A 43 19.08 9.54 -4.71
CA ASN A 43 19.90 9.18 -3.56
C ASN A 43 19.23 8.04 -2.76
N PHE A 44 20.02 7.28 -2.00
CA PHE A 44 19.50 6.11 -1.29
C PHE A 44 18.40 6.46 -0.28
N ASP A 45 18.57 7.54 0.49
CA ASP A 45 17.59 7.96 1.50
C ASP A 45 16.24 8.32 0.85
N SER A 46 16.25 8.99 -0.30
CA SER A 46 15.05 9.31 -1.07
C SER A 46 14.35 8.06 -1.61
N CYS A 47 15.08 7.03 -2.05
CA CYS A 47 14.43 5.77 -2.43
C CYS A 47 13.75 5.10 -1.22
N ILE A 48 14.38 5.17 -0.04
CA ILE A 48 13.80 4.62 1.20
C ILE A 48 12.55 5.39 1.62
N GLU A 49 12.58 6.73 1.64
CA GLU A 49 11.41 7.56 1.96
C GLU A 49 10.23 7.29 1.02
N ARG A 50 10.52 7.13 -0.28
CA ARG A 50 9.52 6.78 -1.30
C ARG A 50 8.95 5.39 -1.05
N PHE A 51 9.79 4.43 -0.65
CA PHE A 51 9.38 3.07 -0.31
C PHE A 51 8.51 3.01 0.96
N GLU A 52 8.83 3.80 1.98
CA GLU A 52 8.04 3.90 3.21
C GLU A 52 6.67 4.48 2.91
N THR A 53 6.62 5.59 2.18
CA THR A 53 5.37 6.23 1.73
C THR A 53 4.51 5.26 0.91
N TYR A 54 5.12 4.56 -0.04
CA TYR A 54 4.46 3.52 -0.82
C TYR A 54 3.89 2.42 0.08
N SER A 55 4.68 1.94 1.04
CA SER A 55 4.30 0.85 1.94
C SER A 55 3.12 1.22 2.81
N ASP A 56 3.04 2.48 3.24
CA ASP A 56 1.93 2.98 4.06
C ASP A 56 0.66 3.15 3.22
N VAL A 57 0.76 3.76 2.03
CA VAL A 57 -0.39 3.94 1.12
C VAL A 57 -0.95 2.60 0.67
N GLN A 58 -0.08 1.65 0.28
CA GLN A 58 -0.48 0.32 -0.18
C GLN A 58 -0.80 -0.64 0.98
N ASN A 59 -0.63 -0.20 2.23
CA ASN A 59 -0.80 -1.04 3.42
C ASN A 59 0.00 -2.35 3.34
N VAL A 60 1.26 -2.26 2.88
CA VAL A 60 2.14 -3.43 2.73
C VAL A 60 2.45 -3.99 4.11
N PRO A 61 2.12 -5.27 4.38
CA PRO A 61 2.45 -5.91 5.65
C PRO A 61 3.95 -5.85 5.93
N ILE A 62 4.35 -5.57 7.18
CA ILE A 62 5.76 -5.46 7.58
C ILE A 62 6.57 -6.68 7.14
N ALA A 63 6.01 -7.89 7.31
CA ALA A 63 6.64 -9.15 6.89
C ALA A 63 6.94 -9.23 5.38
N ASN A 64 6.21 -8.47 4.56
CA ASN A 64 6.37 -8.45 3.10
C ASN A 64 7.21 -7.26 2.61
N ARG A 65 7.45 -6.21 3.43
CA ARG A 65 8.15 -4.99 3.01
C ARG A 65 9.54 -5.29 2.46
N ALA A 66 10.34 -6.10 3.16
CA ALA A 66 11.67 -6.48 2.69
C ALA A 66 11.65 -7.15 1.31
N LYS A 67 10.68 -8.04 1.05
CA LYS A 67 10.51 -8.70 -0.25
C LYS A 67 10.18 -7.71 -1.36
N VAL A 68 9.30 -6.75 -1.09
CA VAL A 68 8.93 -5.70 -2.05
C VAL A 68 10.13 -4.81 -2.36
N PHE A 69 10.84 -4.34 -1.33
CA PHE A 69 12.03 -3.52 -1.50
C PHE A 69 13.13 -4.23 -2.29
N VAL A 70 13.41 -5.50 -1.97
CA VAL A 70 14.38 -6.30 -2.72
C VAL A 70 13.99 -6.45 -4.20
N SER A 71 12.69 -6.48 -4.52
CA SER A 71 12.21 -6.58 -5.90
C SER A 71 12.37 -5.28 -6.70
N SER A 72 12.50 -4.14 -6.03
CA SER A 72 12.73 -2.83 -6.67
C SER A 72 14.20 -2.50 -6.87
N LEU A 73 15.11 -3.33 -6.33
CA LEU A 73 16.54 -3.19 -6.58
C LEU A 73 16.88 -3.59 -8.02
N SER A 74 17.89 -2.93 -8.58
CA SER A 74 18.51 -3.39 -9.82
C SER A 74 19.24 -4.72 -9.60
N ALA A 75 19.59 -5.40 -10.70
CA ALA A 75 20.38 -6.62 -10.64
C ALA A 75 21.72 -6.41 -9.91
N LYS A 76 22.36 -5.25 -10.11
CA LYS A 76 23.65 -4.90 -9.49
C LYS A 76 23.52 -4.76 -7.97
N LEU A 77 22.53 -3.98 -7.51
CA LEU A 77 22.28 -3.78 -6.08
C LEU A 77 21.82 -5.07 -5.40
N TYR A 78 21.01 -5.87 -6.08
CA TYR A 78 20.59 -7.19 -5.58
C TYR A 78 21.79 -8.13 -5.36
N GLN A 79 22.72 -8.19 -6.32
CA GLN A 79 23.94 -9.00 -6.15
C GLN A 79 24.83 -8.47 -5.02
N LEU A 80 24.97 -7.15 -4.87
CA LEU A 80 25.70 -6.55 -3.76
C LEU A 80 25.10 -6.97 -2.41
N LEU A 81 23.78 -6.85 -2.25
CA LEU A 81 23.07 -7.27 -1.05
C LEU A 81 23.27 -8.77 -0.76
N LYS A 82 23.15 -9.62 -1.79
CA LYS A 82 23.41 -11.06 -1.66
C LYS A 82 24.82 -11.35 -1.15
N ASN A 83 25.83 -10.65 -1.67
CA ASN A 83 27.22 -10.84 -1.28
C ASN A 83 27.47 -10.41 0.17
N LEU A 84 26.83 -9.33 0.63
CA LEU A 84 26.92 -8.88 2.02
C LEU A 84 26.28 -9.89 2.99
N LEU A 85 25.16 -10.50 2.60
CA LEU A 85 24.46 -11.50 3.43
C LEU A 85 25.09 -12.89 3.39
N ALA A 86 26.02 -13.15 2.48
CA ALA A 86 26.75 -14.41 2.39
C ALA A 86 27.95 -14.48 3.37
N THR A 87 28.10 -13.48 4.24
CA THR A 87 29.13 -13.38 5.28
C THR A 87 28.68 -14.04 6.57
#